data_AF-A0A640VWL4-F1
#
_entry.id   AF-A0A640VWL4-F1
#
_cell.length_a   1.000
_cell.length_b   1.000
_cell.length_c   1.000
_cell.angle_alpha   90.00
_cell.angle_beta   90.00
_cell.angle_gamma   90.00
#
_symmetry.space_group_name_H-M   'P 1'
#
loop_
_entity.id
_entity.type
_entity.pdbx_description
1 polymer ?
#
loop_
_entity_poly.entity_id
_entity_poly.type
_entity_poly.pdbx_seq_one_letter_code
_entity_poly.pdbx_strand_id
1 'polypeptide(L)'
;MATEIERVHGDRYDVSQAFTLYATSGASDDYAYSRHLQHENLGKILGFTMECGHEFQPDFETAIRVMEEVAAAILAFADDVSQLADANG
;
A
#
# COMPACT_ATOMS: atom_id res chain seq x y z
N MET A 1 -6.83 -3.32 -4.23
CA MET A 1 -5.36 -3.51 -4.24
C MET A 1 -4.94 -4.96 -4.52
N ALA A 2 -4.90 -5.87 -3.52
CA ALA A 2 -4.34 -7.23 -3.70
C ALA A 2 -5.00 -8.03 -4.84
N THR A 3 -6.32 -7.93 -4.99
CA THR A 3 -7.06 -8.57 -6.09
C THR A 3 -6.59 -8.14 -7.48
N GLU A 4 -6.16 -6.88 -7.64
CA GLU A 4 -5.71 -6.39 -8.94
C GLU A 4 -4.31 -6.90 -9.28
N ILE A 5 -3.46 -7.09 -8.28
CA ILE A 5 -2.15 -7.71 -8.47
C ILE A 5 -2.33 -9.15 -8.99
N GLU A 6 -3.18 -9.93 -8.31
CA GLU A 6 -3.51 -11.29 -8.72
C GLU A 6 -4.15 -11.33 -10.12
N ARG A 7 -4.96 -10.33 -10.47
CA ARG A 7 -5.58 -10.26 -11.80
C ARG A 7 -4.58 -9.99 -12.93
N VAL A 8 -3.57 -9.16 -12.70
CA VAL A 8 -2.65 -8.70 -13.76
C VAL A 8 -1.57 -9.76 -14.06
N HIS A 9 -0.94 -10.31 -13.03
CA HIS A 9 0.17 -11.27 -13.19
C HIS A 9 0.05 -12.55 -12.35
N GLY A 10 -1.04 -12.71 -11.57
CA GLY A 10 -1.29 -13.93 -10.80
C GLY A 10 -0.59 -14.00 -9.45
N ASP A 11 0.13 -12.95 -9.05
CA ASP A 11 0.81 -12.92 -7.76
C ASP A 11 -0.16 -12.60 -6.60
N ARG A 12 0.13 -13.13 -5.42
CA ARG A 12 -0.77 -13.07 -4.26
C ARG A 12 -0.11 -12.33 -3.11
N TYR A 13 -0.62 -11.13 -2.84
CA TYR A 13 -0.14 -10.27 -1.76
C TYR A 13 -1.04 -10.43 -0.53
N ASP A 14 -0.43 -10.69 0.63
CA ASP A 14 -1.13 -10.73 1.91
C ASP A 14 -1.33 -9.31 2.47
N VAL A 15 -2.49 -9.08 3.10
CA VAL A 15 -2.81 -7.80 3.75
C VAL A 15 -2.83 -8.01 5.26
N SER A 16 -1.91 -7.32 5.97
CA SER A 16 -1.81 -7.38 7.42
C SER A 16 -1.27 -6.08 8.01
N GLN A 17 -1.29 -5.97 9.34
CA GLN A 17 -0.58 -4.88 10.04
C GLN A 17 0.93 -5.12 9.94
N ALA A 18 1.73 -4.07 9.71
CA ALA A 18 3.19 -4.22 9.57
C ALA A 18 3.86 -4.92 10.77
N PHE A 19 3.34 -4.68 11.98
CA PHE A 19 3.80 -5.35 13.21
C PHE A 19 3.78 -6.89 13.13
N THR A 20 2.88 -7.49 12.35
CA THR A 20 2.78 -8.95 12.23
C THR A 20 3.84 -9.56 11.34
N LEU A 21 4.51 -8.77 10.48
CA LEU A 21 5.63 -9.24 9.66
C LEU A 21 6.87 -9.43 10.57
N TYR A 22 7.23 -8.36 11.26
CA TYR A 22 8.16 -8.35 12.39
C TYR A 22 7.97 -7.03 13.16
N ALA A 23 8.08 -7.08 14.48
CA ALA A 23 7.90 -5.89 15.31
C ALA A 23 8.97 -4.84 14.99
N THR A 24 8.54 -3.76 14.33
CA THR A 24 9.35 -2.60 13.97
C THR A 24 8.67 -1.36 14.49
N SER A 25 9.46 -0.43 15.02
CA SER A 25 8.98 0.87 15.50
C SER A 25 9.60 2.00 14.68
N GLY A 26 8.84 3.06 14.47
CA GLY A 26 9.37 4.28 13.85
C GLY A 26 9.44 4.18 12.33
N ALA A 27 8.60 3.34 11.74
CA ALA A 27 8.37 3.33 10.31
C ALA A 27 7.69 4.63 9.86
N SER A 28 7.76 4.95 8.56
CA SER A 28 7.23 6.21 8.03
C SER A 28 5.71 6.31 8.17
N ASP A 29 5.01 5.19 8.05
CA ASP A 29 3.57 5.04 8.28
C ASP A 29 3.20 5.22 9.76
N ASP A 30 3.98 4.70 10.70
CA ASP A 30 3.82 4.96 12.15
C ASP A 30 3.87 6.47 12.44
N TYR A 31 4.85 7.17 11.88
CA TYR A 31 5.01 8.61 12.06
C TYR A 31 3.85 9.39 11.41
N ALA A 32 3.51 9.07 10.16
CA ALA A 32 2.44 9.72 9.43
C ALA A 32 1.09 9.56 10.14
N TYR A 33 0.81 8.39 10.70
CA TYR A 33 -0.36 8.16 11.54
C TYR A 33 -0.24 8.94 12.86
N SER A 34 0.81 8.74 13.66
CA SER A 34 0.88 9.23 15.05
C SER A 34 0.86 10.77 15.20
N ARG A 35 1.23 11.54 14.18
CA ARG A 35 1.24 13.02 14.26
C ARG A 35 -0.10 13.65 14.69
N HIS A 36 -1.25 13.05 14.33
CA HIS A 36 -2.56 13.57 14.73
C HIS A 36 -2.91 13.27 16.19
N LEU A 37 -2.23 12.29 16.82
CA LEU A 37 -2.42 11.97 18.23
C LEU A 37 -1.79 13.03 19.12
N GLN A 38 -0.65 13.59 18.70
CA GLN A 38 0.04 14.66 19.43
C GLN A 38 -0.49 16.06 19.08
N HIS A 39 -0.97 16.24 17.86
CA HIS A 39 -1.47 17.51 17.34
C HIS A 39 -2.86 17.31 16.72
N GLU A 40 -3.90 17.49 17.53
CA GLU A 40 -5.30 17.23 17.15
C GLU A 40 -5.79 18.07 15.97
N ASN A 41 -5.13 19.20 15.69
CA ASN A 41 -5.44 20.05 14.54
C ASN A 41 -4.90 19.49 13.21
N LEU A 42 -4.12 18.41 13.25
CA LEU A 42 -3.63 17.73 12.05
C LEU A 42 -4.62 16.66 11.61
N GLY A 43 -4.88 16.60 10.31
CA GLY A 43 -5.69 15.52 9.73
C GLY A 43 -5.05 14.15 9.97
N LYS A 44 -5.91 13.15 10.19
CA LYS A 44 -5.52 11.74 10.27
C LYS A 44 -5.03 11.26 8.90
N ILE A 45 -3.84 10.68 8.87
CA ILE A 45 -3.27 10.05 7.66
C ILE A 45 -3.25 8.55 7.87
N LEU A 46 -3.81 7.80 6.91
CA LEU A 46 -3.71 6.36 6.84
C LEU A 46 -2.55 6.00 5.91
N GLY A 47 -1.42 5.59 6.50
CA GLY A 47 -0.26 5.11 5.76
C GLY A 47 -0.38 3.63 5.41
N PHE A 48 0.16 3.25 4.26
CA PHE A 48 0.26 1.87 3.81
C PHE A 48 1.69 1.61 3.36
N THR A 49 2.21 0.44 3.72
CA THR A 49 3.50 -0.06 3.24
C THR A 49 3.22 -1.23 2.30
N MET A 50 3.87 -1.24 1.14
CA MET A 50 3.77 -2.31 0.16
C MET A 50 5.15 -2.89 -0.10
N GLU A 51 5.37 -4.10 0.40
CA GLU A 51 6.50 -4.94 0.03
C GLU A 51 6.16 -5.61 -1.31
N CYS A 52 7.02 -5.47 -2.32
CA CYS A 52 6.74 -5.93 -3.68
C CYS A 52 7.94 -6.64 -4.31
N GLY A 53 7.64 -7.54 -5.25
CA GLY A 53 8.64 -8.41 -5.84
C GLY A 53 9.17 -9.47 -4.87
N HIS A 54 9.83 -10.49 -5.42
CA HIS A 54 10.36 -11.62 -4.65
C HIS A 54 11.89 -11.60 -4.53
N GLU A 55 12.53 -10.63 -5.18
CA GLU A 55 13.98 -10.48 -5.23
C GLU A 55 14.35 -9.00 -5.18
N PHE A 56 15.48 -8.67 -4.56
CA PHE A 56 15.96 -7.29 -4.46
C PHE A 56 16.33 -6.69 -5.84
N GLN A 57 16.82 -7.53 -6.76
CA GLN A 57 17.22 -7.14 -8.11
C GLN A 57 16.85 -8.26 -9.10
N PRO A 58 15.57 -8.37 -9.49
CA PRO A 58 15.16 -9.34 -10.49
C PRO A 58 15.69 -8.92 -11.87
N ASP A 59 15.58 -9.82 -12.85
CA ASP A 59 15.81 -9.46 -14.24
C ASP A 59 14.81 -8.37 -14.69
N PHE A 60 15.13 -7.67 -15.77
CA PHE A 60 14.35 -6.50 -16.18
C PHE A 60 12.91 -6.85 -16.61
N GLU A 61 12.68 -8.03 -17.17
CA GLU A 61 11.32 -8.46 -17.53
C GLU A 61 10.48 -8.67 -16.27
N THR A 62 11.04 -9.37 -15.28
CA THR A 62 10.40 -9.55 -13.98
C THR A 62 10.17 -8.22 -13.25
N ALA A 63 11.13 -7.29 -13.29
CA ALA A 63 10.96 -5.95 -12.72
C ALA A 63 9.78 -5.20 -13.35
N ILE A 64 9.58 -5.31 -14.68
CA ILE A 64 8.44 -4.71 -15.37
C ILE A 64 7.12 -5.29 -14.87
N ARG A 65 7.03 -6.61 -14.69
CA ARG A 65 5.81 -7.25 -14.18
C ARG A 65 5.45 -6.75 -12.77
N VAL A 66 6.44 -6.66 -11.88
CA VAL A 66 6.24 -6.10 -10.53
C VAL A 66 5.77 -4.64 -10.60
N MET A 67 6.33 -3.82 -11.50
CA MET A 67 5.87 -2.45 -11.70
C MET A 67 4.41 -2.38 -12.18
N GLU A 68 3.99 -3.29 -13.07
CA GLU A 68 2.62 -3.37 -13.57
C GLU A 68 1.62 -3.81 -12.48
N GLU A 69 1.98 -4.79 -11.64
CA GLU A 69 1.21 -5.21 -10.46
C GLU A 69 0.96 -4.04 -9.52
N VAL A 70 2.06 -3.35 -9.13
CA VAL A 70 2.03 -2.20 -8.23
C VAL A 70 1.20 -1.06 -8.81
N ALA A 71 1.36 -0.75 -10.10
CA ALA A 71 0.58 0.28 -10.76
C ALA A 71 -0.92 -0.04 -10.76
N ALA A 72 -1.30 -1.27 -11.09
CA ALA A 72 -2.69 -1.71 -11.08
C ALA A 72 -3.31 -1.61 -9.67
N ALA A 73 -2.56 -2.03 -8.64
CA ALA A 73 -3.01 -1.94 -7.26
C ALA A 73 -3.29 -0.49 -6.82
N ILE A 74 -2.36 0.42 -7.12
CA ILE A 74 -2.47 1.84 -6.75
C ILE A 74 -3.62 2.52 -7.49
N LEU A 75 -3.78 2.25 -8.78
CA LEU A 75 -4.87 2.83 -9.57
C LEU A 75 -6.25 2.41 -9.04
N ALA A 76 -6.43 1.11 -8.74
CA ALA A 76 -7.70 0.65 -8.19
C ALA A 76 -7.97 1.21 -6.79
N PHE A 77 -6.94 1.32 -5.95
CA PHE A 77 -7.10 1.98 -4.65
C PHE A 77 -7.51 3.44 -4.78
N ALA A 78 -6.90 4.18 -5.71
CA ALA A 78 -7.24 5.58 -5.94
C ALA A 78 -8.68 5.75 -6.45
N ASP A 79 -9.14 4.85 -7.33
CA ASP A 79 -10.52 4.81 -7.80
C ASP A 79 -11.51 4.52 -6.65
N ASP A 80 -11.25 3.47 -5.86
CA ASP A 80 -12.06 3.11 -4.69
C ASP A 80 -12.19 4.29 -3.70
N VAL A 81 -11.07 4.97 -3.40
CA VAL A 81 -11.06 6.13 -2.51
C VAL A 81 -11.80 7.32 -3.11
N SER A 82 -11.68 7.57 -4.42
CA SER A 82 -12.42 8.64 -5.10
C SER A 82 -13.92 8.41 -5.01
N GLN A 83 -14.38 7.19 -5.26
CA GLN A 83 -15.79 6.85 -5.19
C GLN A 83 -16.35 6.98 -3.76
N LEU A 84 -15.56 6.59 -2.75
CA LEU A 84 -15.92 6.79 -1.35
C LEU A 84 -15.98 8.27 -0.96
N ALA A 85 -15.10 9.10 -1.51
CA ALA A 85 -15.13 10.55 -1.27
C ALA A 85 -16.41 11.16 -1.87
N ASP A 86 -16.76 10.80 -3.11
CA ASP A 86 -17.96 11.27 -3.79
C ASP A 86 -19.25 10.83 -3.09
N ALA A 87 -19.27 9.62 -2.52
CA ALA A 87 -20.44 9.11 -1.79
C ALA A 87 -20.67 9.78 -0.43
N ASN A 88 -19.64 10.42 0.15
CA ASN A 88 -19.69 11.05 1.47
C ASN A 88 -19.73 12.59 1.42
N GLY A 89 -19.73 13.19 0.22
CA GLY A 89 -19.86 14.63 -0.02
C GLY A 89 -21.30 15.06 -0.29
#